data_AF-A0A7Y0LCN1-F1
#
_entry.id   AF-A0A7Y0LCN1-F1
#
_cell.length_a   1.000
_cell.length_b   1.000
_cell.length_c   1.000
_cell.angle_alpha   90.00
_cell.angle_beta   90.00
_cell.angle_gamma   90.00
#
_symmetry.space_group_name_H-M   'P 1'
#
loop_
_entity.id
_entity.type
_entity.pdbx_description
1 polymer ?
#
loop_
_entity_poly.entity_id
_entity_poly.type
_entity_poly.pdbx_seq_one_letter_code
_entity_poly.pdbx_strand_id
1 'polypeptide(L)'
;MKKSAVNSALNHTLIREQHSPKHIQTPPRKKMFGGSSFYGFILGVAVTFGITVMLMSMLSKDKTAEQPTYNQLPTPVDLVTPTYRNHVVRANFANVLAMVTPVKMQIATHYQMTGEFPRGRNDVDIRMFDLNEHELITSSEITNQAAIKISLSKDFGQNKKLVLQPKASKNGAFIKWNCLTNIDKKYLNNTQMCNHHKIL
;
A
#
# COMPACT_ATOMS: atom_id res chain seq x y z
N MET A 1 -15.63 4.92 -63.10
CA MET A 1 -16.91 5.65 -63.19
C MET A 1 -17.40 6.01 -61.79
N LYS A 2 -17.83 7.27 -61.59
CA LYS A 2 -18.54 7.88 -60.42
C LYS A 2 -17.81 7.79 -59.06
N LYS A 3 -17.05 8.81 -58.60
CA LYS A 3 -17.47 10.11 -58.02
C LYS A 3 -18.73 10.01 -57.15
N SER A 4 -18.57 10.21 -55.84
CA SER A 4 -19.40 11.17 -55.10
C SER A 4 -18.73 11.58 -53.79
N ALA A 5 -18.44 12.87 -53.70
CA ALA A 5 -18.13 13.61 -52.48
C ALA A 5 -19.42 14.33 -52.07
N VAL A 6 -19.79 14.35 -50.78
CA VAL A 6 -20.71 15.34 -50.22
C VAL A 6 -20.27 15.71 -48.80
N ASN A 7 -20.09 17.01 -48.64
CA ASN A 7 -19.75 17.77 -47.45
C ASN A 7 -20.86 17.71 -46.39
N SER A 8 -20.53 17.94 -45.11
CA SER A 8 -21.25 18.94 -44.33
C SER A 8 -20.46 19.35 -43.09
N ALA A 9 -20.07 20.63 -43.07
CA ALA A 9 -19.82 21.38 -41.86
C ALA A 9 -21.14 21.55 -41.07
N LEU A 10 -21.07 21.69 -39.75
CA LEU A 10 -21.67 22.82 -39.01
C LEU A 10 -21.36 22.74 -37.51
N ASN A 11 -20.72 23.81 -37.02
CA ASN A 11 -20.92 24.53 -35.75
C ASN A 11 -21.72 23.83 -34.63
N HIS A 12 -21.23 23.88 -33.39
CA HIS A 12 -21.81 24.78 -32.38
C HIS A 12 -21.12 24.75 -30.99
N THR A 13 -20.81 25.96 -30.51
CA THR A 13 -20.86 26.42 -29.11
C THR A 13 -19.76 26.00 -28.12
N LEU A 14 -18.70 26.80 -28.09
CA LEU A 14 -17.90 27.09 -26.90
C LEU A 14 -18.77 27.81 -25.86
N ILE A 15 -19.24 27.08 -24.83
CA ILE A 15 -19.78 27.71 -23.62
C ILE A 15 -18.61 27.94 -22.67
N ARG A 16 -18.14 29.19 -22.63
CA ARG A 16 -17.17 29.68 -21.66
C ARG A 16 -17.94 30.09 -20.41
N GLU A 17 -18.15 29.18 -19.47
CA GLU A 17 -18.61 29.56 -18.13
C GLU A 17 -17.50 30.36 -17.44
N GLN A 18 -17.70 31.68 -17.35
CA GLN A 18 -16.93 32.53 -16.44
C GLN A 18 -17.41 32.28 -15.02
N HIS A 19 -16.73 31.37 -14.32
CA HIS A 19 -16.94 31.17 -12.89
C HIS A 19 -16.38 32.37 -12.12
N SER A 20 -17.30 33.21 -11.64
CA SER A 20 -17.03 34.37 -10.78
C SER A 20 -16.38 33.92 -9.46
N PRO A 21 -15.25 34.51 -9.04
CA PRO A 21 -14.62 34.17 -7.77
C PRO A 21 -15.48 34.70 -6.61
N LYS A 22 -16.21 33.80 -5.94
CA LYS A 22 -16.84 34.10 -4.66
C LYS A 22 -15.73 34.47 -3.66
N HIS A 23 -15.76 35.73 -3.23
CA HIS A 23 -14.96 36.24 -2.11
C HIS A 23 -15.20 35.36 -0.88
N ILE A 24 -14.22 34.52 -0.55
CA ILE A 24 -14.21 33.75 0.70
C ILE A 24 -13.90 34.75 1.81
N GLN A 25 -14.95 35.15 2.52
CA GLN A 25 -14.87 35.98 3.71
C GLN A 25 -14.28 35.12 4.84
N THR A 26 -12.98 35.23 5.06
CA THR A 26 -12.29 34.53 6.15
C THR A 26 -12.83 35.02 7.51
N PRO A 27 -13.28 34.12 8.40
CA PRO A 27 -13.74 34.50 9.72
C PRO A 27 -12.58 35.08 10.56
N PRO A 28 -12.87 36.02 11.48
CA PRO A 28 -11.86 36.67 12.29
C PRO A 28 -11.14 35.64 13.18
N ARG A 29 -9.81 35.59 13.07
CA ARG A 29 -8.92 34.85 13.99
C ARG A 29 -9.15 35.37 15.40
N LYS A 30 -9.84 34.59 16.22
CA LYS A 30 -9.84 34.76 17.68
C LYS A 30 -8.41 34.49 18.17
N LYS A 31 -7.72 35.53 18.62
CA LYS A 31 -6.48 35.41 19.39
C LYS A 31 -6.85 34.80 20.74
N MET A 32 -6.69 33.48 20.88
CA MET A 32 -6.69 32.85 22.20
C MET A 32 -5.33 33.10 22.85
N PHE A 33 -5.34 34.01 23.82
CA PHE A 33 -4.49 34.02 25.00
C PHE A 33 -4.21 32.57 25.45
N GLY A 34 -2.98 32.14 25.72
CA GLY A 34 -1.95 32.85 26.47
C GLY A 34 -2.14 32.57 27.96
N GLY A 35 -1.74 31.38 28.41
CA GLY A 35 -1.65 31.05 29.83
C GLY A 35 -1.98 29.59 30.14
N SER A 36 -1.06 28.93 30.86
CA SER A 36 -1.27 27.67 31.60
C SER A 36 -1.10 26.36 30.84
N SER A 37 0.14 25.90 30.60
CA SER A 37 0.44 24.47 30.38
C SER A 37 1.92 24.11 30.65
N PHE A 38 2.53 24.63 31.73
CA PHE A 38 3.85 24.15 32.16
C PHE A 38 3.78 22.80 32.92
N TYR A 39 2.62 22.41 33.47
CA TYR A 39 2.47 21.15 34.21
C TYR A 39 2.39 19.89 33.32
N GLY A 40 2.00 20.01 32.06
CA GLY A 40 1.92 18.87 31.14
C GLY A 40 3.29 18.32 30.71
N PHE A 41 4.32 19.18 30.72
CA PHE A 41 5.67 18.79 30.29
C PHE A 41 6.38 17.89 31.30
N ILE A 42 6.18 18.10 32.61
CA ILE A 42 6.85 17.31 33.65
C ILE A 42 6.31 15.88 33.69
N LEU A 43 5.00 15.68 33.51
CA LEU A 43 4.41 14.34 33.45
C LEU A 43 4.83 13.57 32.19
N GLY A 44 5.00 14.26 31.04
CA GLY A 44 5.45 13.62 29.79
C GLY A 44 6.87 13.06 29.86
N VAL A 45 7.79 13.75 30.56
CA VAL A 45 9.19 13.31 30.71
C VAL A 45 9.29 12.09 31.65
N ALA A 46 8.49 12.02 32.71
CA ALA A 46 8.51 10.88 33.63
C ALA A 46 8.06 9.56 32.96
N VAL A 47 7.03 9.62 32.11
CA VAL A 47 6.50 8.42 31.42
C VAL A 47 7.49 7.90 30.37
N THR A 48 8.16 8.79 29.64
CA THR A 48 9.14 8.39 28.62
C THR A 48 10.39 7.75 29.23
N PHE A 49 10.90 8.28 30.35
CA PHE A 49 11.99 7.63 31.09
C PHE A 49 11.59 6.24 31.61
N GLY A 50 10.38 6.08 32.16
CA GLY A 50 9.89 4.79 32.64
C GLY A 50 9.86 3.70 31.56
N ILE A 51 9.39 4.04 30.34
CA ILE A 51 9.33 3.09 29.22
C ILE A 51 10.73 2.68 28.77
N THR A 52 11.69 3.61 28.70
CA THR A 52 13.07 3.29 28.28
C THR A 52 13.81 2.37 29.25
N VAL A 53 13.64 2.57 30.57
CA VAL A 53 14.25 1.72 31.61
C VAL A 53 13.64 0.31 31.60
N MET A 54 12.32 0.20 31.37
CA MET A 54 11.65 -1.09 31.26
C MET A 54 12.11 -1.86 30.00
N LEU A 55 12.30 -1.18 28.87
CA LEU A 55 12.81 -1.82 27.65
C LEU A 55 14.26 -2.31 27.80
N MET A 56 15.13 -1.51 28.44
CA MET A 56 16.52 -1.87 28.70
C MET A 56 16.65 -3.05 29.67
N SER A 57 15.79 -3.13 30.70
CA SER A 57 15.82 -4.26 31.64
C SER A 57 15.35 -5.58 31.04
N MET A 58 14.49 -5.56 30.00
CA MET A 58 14.11 -6.77 29.27
C MET A 58 15.17 -7.24 28.26
N LEU A 59 16.00 -6.33 27.74
CA LEU A 59 17.07 -6.69 26.80
C LEU A 59 18.32 -7.29 27.48
N SER A 60 18.45 -7.18 28.80
CA SER A 60 19.68 -7.57 29.51
C SER A 60 19.69 -9.01 30.05
N LYS A 61 18.69 -9.84 29.74
CA LYS A 61 18.47 -11.13 30.42
C LYS A 61 18.91 -12.40 29.68
N ASP A 62 19.72 -12.30 28.62
CA ASP A 62 20.31 -13.47 27.96
C ASP A 62 21.84 -13.42 27.99
N LYS A 63 22.41 -13.83 29.13
CA LYS A 63 23.80 -14.26 29.25
C LYS A 63 23.89 -15.49 30.16
N THR A 64 23.36 -16.61 29.68
CA THR A 64 23.83 -17.91 30.12
C THR A 64 24.12 -18.71 28.87
N ALA A 65 25.36 -18.57 28.39
CA ALA A 65 25.92 -19.44 27.37
C ALA A 65 26.13 -20.83 28.00
N GLU A 66 25.10 -21.67 27.92
CA GLU A 66 25.24 -23.10 28.13
C GLU A 66 25.94 -23.66 26.87
N GLN A 67 27.18 -24.12 27.01
CA GLN A 67 27.88 -24.83 25.94
C GLN A 67 27.15 -26.16 25.69
N PRO A 68 26.61 -26.41 24.48
CA PRO A 68 26.08 -27.72 24.16
C PRO A 68 27.21 -28.75 24.11
N THR A 69 27.13 -29.74 25.00
CA THR A 69 27.96 -30.95 25.00
C THR A 69 27.65 -31.79 23.76
N TYR A 70 28.49 -31.71 22.73
CA TYR A 70 28.37 -32.53 21.52
C TYR A 70 29.00 -33.91 21.74
N ASN A 71 28.21 -34.87 22.25
CA ASN A 71 28.49 -36.30 22.15
C ASN A 71 27.32 -37.00 21.43
N GLN A 72 26.98 -36.54 20.23
CA GLN A 72 26.06 -37.26 19.35
C GLN A 72 26.78 -37.61 18.05
N LEU A 73 26.84 -38.92 17.82
CA LEU A 73 27.27 -39.57 16.59
C LEU A 73 26.58 -38.88 15.40
N PRO A 74 27.31 -38.45 14.35
CA PRO A 74 26.73 -37.73 13.23
C PRO A 74 25.72 -38.65 12.53
N THR A 75 24.44 -38.40 12.74
CA THR A 75 23.41 -38.88 11.82
C THR A 75 23.69 -38.24 10.45
N PRO A 76 23.44 -38.95 9.34
CA PRO A 76 23.59 -38.37 8.01
C PRO A 76 22.76 -37.08 7.97
N VAL A 77 23.46 -35.96 7.83
CA VAL A 77 22.84 -34.65 7.66
C VAL A 77 22.13 -34.73 6.31
N ASP A 78 20.84 -35.02 6.32
CA ASP A 78 19.99 -34.80 5.16
C ASP A 78 20.19 -33.33 4.78
N LEU A 79 20.94 -33.11 3.71
CA LEU A 79 21.15 -31.80 3.12
C LEU A 79 19.80 -31.35 2.57
N VAL A 80 18.94 -30.85 3.46
CA VAL A 80 17.77 -30.07 3.10
C VAL A 80 18.36 -28.85 2.42
N THR A 81 18.48 -28.90 1.11
CA THR A 81 18.89 -27.76 0.29
C THR A 81 17.72 -26.77 0.42
N PRO A 82 17.85 -25.69 1.23
CA PRO A 82 16.77 -24.75 1.36
C PRO A 82 16.50 -24.20 -0.05
N THR A 83 15.24 -24.18 -0.45
CA THR A 83 14.84 -23.61 -1.73
C THR A 83 14.98 -22.09 -1.66
N TYR A 84 16.22 -21.59 -1.75
CA TYR A 84 16.61 -20.19 -1.59
C TYR A 84 15.73 -19.24 -2.40
N ARG A 85 15.41 -19.66 -3.64
CA ARG A 85 14.50 -18.94 -4.54
C ARG A 85 13.13 -18.64 -3.90
N ASN A 86 12.57 -19.56 -3.12
CA ASN A 86 11.25 -19.37 -2.51
C ASN A 86 11.27 -18.24 -1.49
N HIS A 87 12.34 -18.15 -0.71
CA HIS A 87 12.50 -17.08 0.28
C HIS A 87 12.70 -15.72 -0.39
N VAL A 88 13.52 -15.66 -1.44
CA VAL A 88 13.76 -14.42 -2.20
C VAL A 88 12.47 -13.91 -2.86
N VAL A 89 11.75 -14.77 -3.59
CA VAL A 89 10.49 -14.37 -4.24
C VAL A 89 9.47 -13.89 -3.21
N ARG A 90 9.39 -14.55 -2.05
CA ARG A 90 8.49 -14.16 -0.95
C ARG A 90 8.86 -12.80 -0.36
N ALA A 91 10.15 -12.56 -0.11
CA ALA A 91 10.64 -11.28 0.40
C ALA A 91 10.35 -10.15 -0.60
N ASN A 92 10.65 -10.37 -1.88
CA ASN A 92 10.37 -9.41 -2.93
C ASN A 92 8.86 -9.14 -3.06
N PHE A 93 8.02 -10.17 -2.91
CA PHE A 93 6.57 -10.00 -2.93
C PHE A 93 6.06 -9.14 -1.76
N ALA A 94 6.61 -9.37 -0.56
CA ALA A 94 6.30 -8.54 0.61
C ALA A 94 6.73 -7.09 0.40
N ASN A 95 7.89 -6.85 -0.23
CA ASN A 95 8.36 -5.50 -0.57
C ASN A 95 7.39 -4.81 -1.54
N VAL A 96 6.93 -5.50 -2.58
CA VAL A 96 5.91 -4.96 -3.49
C VAL A 96 4.62 -4.62 -2.73
N LEU A 97 4.13 -5.49 -1.85
CA LEU A 97 2.94 -5.21 -1.05
C LEU A 97 3.14 -3.97 -0.14
N ALA A 98 4.33 -3.82 0.44
CA ALA A 98 4.67 -2.66 1.26
C ALA A 98 4.65 -1.36 0.44
N MET A 99 5.22 -1.36 -0.77
CA MET A 99 5.24 -0.20 -1.68
C MET A 99 3.85 0.28 -2.07
N VAL A 100 2.86 -0.61 -2.12
CA VAL A 100 1.48 -0.25 -2.48
C VAL A 100 0.70 0.35 -1.30
N THR A 101 1.24 0.27 -0.08
CA THR A 101 0.57 0.76 1.14
C THR A 101 0.17 2.24 1.05
N PRO A 102 1.01 3.18 0.59
CA PRO A 102 0.62 4.58 0.48
C PRO A 102 -0.55 4.79 -0.49
N VAL A 103 -0.60 4.06 -1.61
CA VAL A 103 -1.71 4.11 -2.56
C VAL A 103 -3.01 3.60 -1.93
N LYS A 104 -2.94 2.50 -1.16
CA LYS A 104 -4.09 2.00 -0.40
C LYS A 104 -4.60 3.02 0.63
N MET A 105 -3.69 3.73 1.29
CA MET A 105 -4.04 4.79 2.23
C MET A 105 -4.77 5.94 1.53
N GLN A 106 -4.30 6.40 0.38
CA GLN A 106 -4.97 7.45 -0.40
C GLN A 106 -6.38 7.05 -0.84
N ILE A 107 -6.54 5.83 -1.35
CA ILE A 107 -7.86 5.28 -1.71
C ILE A 107 -8.77 5.22 -0.48
N ALA A 108 -8.24 4.81 0.68
CA ALA A 108 -9.00 4.74 1.92
C ALA A 108 -9.44 6.13 2.41
N THR A 109 -8.55 7.11 2.37
CA THR A 109 -8.86 8.50 2.72
C THR A 109 -9.94 9.07 1.78
N HIS A 110 -9.82 8.85 0.47
CA HIS A 110 -10.83 9.27 -0.49
C HIS A 110 -12.21 8.66 -0.18
N TYR A 111 -12.25 7.35 0.10
CA TYR A 111 -13.49 6.65 0.47
C TYR A 111 -14.10 7.19 1.78
N GLN A 112 -13.27 7.50 2.78
CA GLN A 112 -13.74 8.08 4.04
C GLN A 112 -14.32 9.48 3.87
N MET A 113 -13.80 10.28 2.94
CA MET A 113 -14.28 11.65 2.69
C MET A 113 -15.53 11.70 1.82
N THR A 114 -15.65 10.80 0.85
CA THR A 114 -16.71 10.86 -0.19
C THR A 114 -17.78 9.79 -0.04
N GLY A 115 -17.49 8.69 0.66
CA GLY A 115 -18.33 7.49 0.70
C GLY A 115 -18.23 6.60 -0.55
N GLU A 116 -17.46 7.01 -1.57
CA GLU A 116 -17.29 6.28 -2.83
C GLU A 116 -15.82 5.93 -3.09
N PHE A 117 -15.57 4.85 -3.83
CA PHE A 117 -14.21 4.53 -4.28
C PHE A 117 -13.84 5.38 -5.50
N PRO A 118 -12.56 5.79 -5.65
CA PRO A 118 -12.12 6.56 -6.80
C PRO A 118 -12.31 5.75 -8.09
N ARG A 119 -12.84 6.40 -9.13
CA ARG A 119 -13.08 5.83 -10.46
C ARG A 119 -11.86 5.97 -11.37
N GLY A 120 -10.77 6.54 -10.89
CA GLY A 120 -9.51 6.60 -11.62
C GLY A 120 -8.42 7.39 -10.92
N ARG A 121 -7.31 7.60 -11.64
CA ARG A 121 -6.13 8.32 -11.14
C ARG A 121 -6.36 9.81 -10.89
N ASN A 122 -7.41 10.39 -11.43
CA ASN A 122 -7.67 11.83 -11.28
C ASN A 122 -8.43 12.15 -9.99
N ASP A 123 -9.08 11.15 -9.38
CA ASP A 123 -9.87 11.31 -8.16
C ASP A 123 -9.00 11.28 -6.89
N VAL A 124 -7.78 10.75 -7.01
CA VAL A 124 -6.79 10.62 -5.95
C VAL A 124 -5.42 11.05 -6.46
N ASP A 125 -4.70 11.89 -5.73
CA ASP A 125 -3.36 12.33 -6.16
C ASP A 125 -2.32 11.23 -5.91
N ILE A 126 -2.35 10.21 -6.76
CA ILE A 126 -1.41 9.08 -6.72
C ILE A 126 -0.16 9.33 -7.54
N ARG A 127 -0.02 10.50 -8.18
CA ARG A 127 1.11 10.84 -9.05
C ARG A 127 2.43 10.84 -8.29
N MET A 128 2.38 11.10 -6.98
CA MET A 128 3.55 11.04 -6.10
C MET A 128 4.00 9.61 -5.79
N PHE A 129 3.17 8.60 -6.09
CA PHE A 129 3.47 7.19 -5.85
C PHE A 129 3.69 6.50 -7.19
N ASP A 130 4.77 6.86 -7.88
CA ASP A 130 5.16 6.17 -9.11
C ASP A 130 5.75 4.80 -8.77
N LEU A 131 4.86 3.80 -8.71
CA LEU A 131 5.25 2.42 -8.48
C LEU A 131 6.13 1.86 -9.62
N ASN A 132 6.17 2.51 -10.78
CA ASN A 132 6.94 2.03 -11.94
C ASN A 132 8.43 2.34 -11.83
N GLU A 133 8.86 3.19 -10.88
CA GLU A 133 10.28 3.47 -10.63
C GLU A 133 11.01 2.29 -9.97
N HIS A 134 10.27 1.35 -9.37
CA HIS A 134 10.86 0.24 -8.63
C HIS A 134 11.15 -0.98 -9.52
N GLU A 135 12.34 -1.57 -9.42
CA GLU A 135 12.80 -2.70 -10.26
C GLU A 135 11.91 -3.96 -10.22
N LEU A 136 11.18 -4.15 -9.12
CA LEU A 136 10.26 -5.27 -8.91
C LEU A 136 8.91 -5.10 -9.63
N ILE A 137 8.63 -3.92 -10.18
CA ILE A 137 7.35 -3.55 -10.80
C ILE A 137 7.62 -3.10 -12.24
N THR A 138 7.04 -3.81 -13.20
CA THR A 138 7.12 -3.46 -14.62
C THR A 138 6.13 -2.35 -14.98
N SER A 139 4.92 -2.42 -14.42
CA SER A 139 3.89 -1.41 -14.62
C SER A 139 2.82 -1.46 -13.54
N SER A 140 2.13 -0.34 -13.33
CA SER A 140 1.01 -0.22 -12.42
C SER A 140 -0.12 0.59 -13.06
N GLU A 141 -1.37 0.23 -12.75
CA GLU A 141 -2.58 0.95 -13.17
C GLU A 141 -3.65 0.92 -12.07
N ILE A 142 -4.48 1.98 -11.99
CA ILE A 142 -5.70 1.98 -11.16
C ILE A 142 -6.89 1.91 -12.10
N THR A 143 -7.76 0.91 -11.88
CA THR A 143 -8.97 0.73 -12.70
C THR A 143 -10.12 1.61 -12.22
N ASN A 144 -11.20 1.62 -12.99
CA ASN A 144 -12.43 2.34 -12.66
C ASN A 144 -13.16 1.82 -11.40
N GLN A 145 -12.69 0.72 -10.81
CA GLN A 145 -13.21 0.12 -9.58
C GLN A 145 -12.23 0.31 -8.41
N ALA A 146 -11.35 1.30 -8.49
CA ALA A 146 -10.24 1.53 -7.56
C ALA A 146 -9.30 0.31 -7.36
N ALA A 147 -9.30 -0.66 -8.28
CA ALA A 147 -8.42 -1.81 -8.18
C ALA A 147 -7.01 -1.41 -8.64
N ILE A 148 -6.02 -1.73 -7.84
CA ILE A 148 -4.61 -1.50 -8.16
C ILE A 148 -4.10 -2.76 -8.86
N LYS A 149 -3.80 -2.65 -10.15
CA LYS A 149 -3.19 -3.74 -10.92
C LYS A 149 -1.72 -3.45 -11.13
N ILE A 150 -0.89 -4.46 -10.91
CA ILE A 150 0.56 -4.35 -10.93
C ILE A 150 1.09 -5.52 -11.76
N SER A 151 1.86 -5.21 -12.79
CA SER A 151 2.67 -6.17 -13.52
C SER A 151 4.02 -6.28 -12.84
N LEU A 152 4.38 -7.48 -12.39
CA LEU A 152 5.60 -7.72 -11.62
C LEU A 152 6.80 -7.96 -12.56
N SER A 153 8.01 -7.80 -12.04
CA SER A 153 9.24 -8.10 -12.77
C SER A 153 9.39 -9.60 -13.08
N LYS A 154 10.35 -9.92 -13.95
CA LYS A 154 10.71 -11.30 -14.31
C LYS A 154 11.20 -12.16 -13.14
N ASP A 155 11.56 -11.55 -12.01
CA ASP A 155 12.06 -12.26 -10.82
C ASP A 155 10.97 -13.12 -10.17
N PHE A 156 9.70 -12.75 -10.38
CA PHE A 156 8.52 -13.52 -9.98
C PHE A 156 8.14 -14.59 -11.02
N GLY A 157 8.74 -14.55 -12.21
CA GLY A 157 8.39 -15.32 -13.39
C GLY A 157 7.80 -14.47 -14.51
N GLN A 158 7.55 -15.08 -15.67
CA GLN A 158 6.98 -14.37 -16.83
C GLN A 158 5.51 -14.00 -16.60
N ASN A 159 5.12 -12.79 -17.00
CA ASN A 159 3.74 -12.29 -16.99
C ASN A 159 3.04 -12.41 -15.63
N LYS A 160 3.77 -12.16 -14.53
CA LYS A 160 3.20 -12.17 -13.20
C LYS A 160 2.46 -10.88 -12.90
N LYS A 161 1.29 -11.03 -12.29
CA LYS A 161 0.36 -9.93 -11.99
C LYS A 161 -0.10 -10.01 -10.54
N LEU A 162 -0.32 -8.85 -9.96
CA LEU A 162 -0.90 -8.64 -8.65
C LEU A 162 -2.06 -7.66 -8.81
N VAL A 163 -3.23 -7.99 -8.27
CA VAL A 163 -4.40 -7.13 -8.24
C VAL A 163 -4.87 -6.97 -6.80
N LEU A 164 -4.94 -5.72 -6.33
CA LEU A 164 -5.48 -5.36 -5.03
C LEU A 164 -6.80 -4.64 -5.25
N GLN A 165 -7.90 -5.31 -4.92
CA GLN A 165 -9.25 -4.78 -5.10
C GLN A 165 -9.85 -4.39 -3.75
N PRO A 166 -10.20 -3.11 -3.55
CA PRO A 166 -10.88 -2.70 -2.33
C PRO A 166 -12.34 -3.15 -2.37
N LYS A 167 -12.88 -3.47 -1.19
CA LYS A 167 -14.29 -3.78 -0.97
C LYS A 167 -14.72 -3.17 0.36
N ALA A 168 -15.74 -2.34 0.35
CA ALA A 168 -16.32 -1.81 1.57
C ALA A 168 -16.87 -2.95 2.44
N SER A 169 -16.71 -2.84 3.77
CA SER A 169 -17.42 -3.70 4.71
C SER A 169 -18.93 -3.50 4.59
N LYS A 170 -19.73 -4.45 5.09
CA LYS A 170 -21.21 -4.36 5.05
C LYS A 170 -21.75 -3.06 5.66
N ASN A 171 -21.05 -2.52 6.65
CA ASN A 171 -21.39 -1.29 7.37
C ASN A 171 -20.56 -0.07 6.94
N GLY A 172 -19.71 -0.18 5.91
CA GLY A 172 -18.83 0.90 5.44
C GLY A 172 -17.70 1.32 6.40
N ALA A 173 -17.62 0.74 7.61
CA ALA A 173 -16.67 1.16 8.64
C ALA A 173 -15.19 0.89 8.29
N PHE A 174 -14.91 -0.08 7.43
CA PHE A 174 -13.54 -0.40 7.01
C PHE A 174 -13.50 -0.97 5.60
N ILE A 175 -12.33 -0.88 4.97
CA ILE A 175 -12.09 -1.40 3.62
C ILE A 175 -11.38 -2.74 3.73
N LYS A 176 -11.99 -3.78 3.17
CA LYS A 176 -11.36 -5.08 2.95
C LYS A 176 -10.61 -5.04 1.64
N TRP A 177 -9.40 -5.59 1.61
CA TRP A 177 -8.59 -5.69 0.40
C TRP A 177 -8.54 -7.13 -0.06
N ASN A 178 -9.08 -7.40 -1.24
CA ASN A 178 -8.91 -8.68 -1.91
C ASN A 178 -7.59 -8.63 -2.67
N CYS A 179 -6.66 -9.51 -2.32
CA CYS A 179 -5.43 -9.68 -3.08
C CYS A 179 -5.53 -10.90 -3.99
N LEU A 180 -5.36 -10.69 -5.29
CA LEU A 180 -5.36 -11.71 -6.33
C LEU A 180 -3.99 -11.71 -7.02
N THR A 181 -3.40 -12.90 -7.20
CA THR A 181 -2.15 -13.04 -7.95
C THR A 181 -2.06 -14.39 -8.66
N ASN A 182 -1.31 -14.42 -9.77
CA ASN A 182 -0.94 -15.62 -10.52
C ASN A 182 0.51 -16.08 -10.25
N ILE A 183 1.17 -15.55 -9.21
CA ILE A 183 2.42 -16.09 -8.69
C ILE A 183 2.16 -17.49 -8.12
N ASP A 184 3.03 -18.45 -8.41
CA ASP A 184 2.87 -19.83 -7.95
C ASP A 184 2.75 -19.90 -6.42
N LYS A 185 1.73 -20.63 -5.94
CA LYS A 185 1.40 -20.76 -4.51
C LYS A 185 2.59 -21.22 -3.66
N LYS A 186 3.53 -21.99 -4.22
CA LYS A 186 4.74 -22.43 -3.51
C LYS A 186 5.61 -21.27 -3.00
N TYR A 187 5.50 -20.10 -3.64
CA TYR A 187 6.25 -18.90 -3.26
C TYR A 187 5.51 -18.02 -2.24
N LEU A 188 4.19 -18.15 -2.11
CA LEU A 188 3.37 -17.28 -1.26
C LEU A 188 3.27 -17.80 0.18
N ASN A 189 3.63 -19.07 0.39
CA ASN A 189 3.44 -19.83 1.62
C ASN A 189 1.97 -19.81 2.10
N ASN A 190 1.60 -20.59 3.13
CA ASN A 190 0.23 -20.56 3.68
C ASN A 190 -0.14 -19.22 4.36
N THR A 191 0.68 -18.18 4.22
CA THR A 191 0.38 -16.84 4.69
C THR A 191 -0.80 -16.28 3.91
N GLN A 192 -1.84 -15.89 4.65
CA GLN A 192 -3.12 -15.33 4.19
C GLN A 192 -3.00 -13.97 3.44
N MET A 193 -1.83 -13.62 2.93
CA MET A 193 -1.60 -12.30 2.34
C MET A 193 -2.33 -12.15 1.00
N CYS A 194 -2.35 -13.19 0.18
CA CYS A 194 -2.97 -13.16 -1.14
C CYS A 194 -3.58 -14.50 -1.54
N ASN A 195 -4.77 -14.45 -2.12
CA ASN A 195 -5.41 -15.62 -2.69
C ASN A 195 -4.82 -15.89 -4.06
N HIS A 196 -4.32 -17.11 -4.27
CA HIS A 196 -3.92 -17.57 -5.59
C HIS A 196 -5.16 -17.73 -6.47
N HIS A 197 -5.30 -16.87 -7.47
CA HIS A 197 -6.42 -16.95 -8.42
C HIS A 197 -5.89 -16.85 -9.84
N LYS A 198 -6.51 -17.60 -10.76
CA LYS A 198 -6.16 -17.54 -12.17
C LYS A 198 -6.72 -16.23 -12.71
N ILE A 199 -5.89 -15.19 -12.72
CA ILE A 199 -6.20 -13.91 -13.36
C ILE A 199 -6.15 -14.18 -14.87
N LEU A 200 -7.32 -14.20 -15.50
CA LEU A 200 -7.48 -14.31 -16.96
C LEU A 200 -7.04 -13.01 -17.63
#